data_AF-A0A0F7LS14-F1
#
_entry.id   AF-A0A0F7LS14-F1
#
_cell.length_a   1.000
_cell.length_b   1.000
_cell.length_c   1.000
_cell.angle_alpha   90.00
_cell.angle_beta   90.00
_cell.angle_gamma   90.00
#
_symmetry.space_group_name_H-M   'P 1'
#
loop_
_entity.id
_entity.type
_entity.pdbx_description
1 polymer ?
#
loop_
_entity_poly.entity_id
_entity_poly.type
_entity_poly.pdbx_seq_one_letter_code
_entity_poly.pdbx_strand_id
1 'polypeptide(L)'
;MHLNKKIFLISPFLLAMSSFSMACMKDPEVIRNQVKDAIIKNELEKTKVMSMYENCKLRANVKDFEKRNDIELNKVKDSQDPEDSNMENAKYWYRGMDQYEYRSLDDKKKNNYERVVCVTEEKSYCGITPQFTYAKIYPKPSPGKSKDRIKPKITIRFNTEEHGWLYNDFNGKHGCEGKTEAGESSYGLGKQGTSKSCDEEYKRLGIGNVFNKWLSEGKIQAEVYYVLLPKDPKK
;
A
#
# COMPACT_ATOMS: atom_id res chain seq x y z
N MET A 1 5.44 -64.74 -37.09
CA MET A 1 5.81 -63.32 -37.28
C MET A 1 5.24 -62.54 -36.11
N HIS A 2 6.07 -62.09 -35.16
CA HIS A 2 6.57 -60.70 -35.02
C HIS A 2 5.41 -59.69 -34.86
N LEU A 3 5.27 -58.83 -33.84
CA LEU A 3 6.18 -58.27 -32.83
C LEU A 3 5.38 -57.71 -31.64
N ASN A 4 5.96 -57.91 -30.45
CA ASN A 4 6.01 -57.02 -29.28
C ASN A 4 5.53 -55.56 -29.45
N LYS A 5 4.76 -55.06 -28.47
CA LYS A 5 5.00 -53.75 -27.83
C LYS A 5 4.26 -53.64 -26.50
N LYS A 6 5.05 -53.67 -25.42
CA LYS A 6 4.66 -53.26 -24.06
C LYS A 6 4.19 -51.80 -24.10
N ILE A 7 3.03 -51.52 -23.50
CA ILE A 7 2.68 -50.16 -23.08
C ILE A 7 2.33 -50.25 -21.59
N PHE A 8 3.37 -50.02 -20.78
CA PHE A 8 3.22 -49.58 -19.40
C PHE A 8 2.72 -48.13 -19.44
N LEU A 9 1.44 -47.91 -19.14
CA LEU A 9 0.97 -46.59 -18.74
C LEU A 9 1.04 -46.52 -17.22
N ILE A 10 2.22 -46.14 -16.74
CA ILE A 10 2.41 -45.61 -15.40
C ILE A 10 1.58 -44.32 -15.36
N SER A 11 0.46 -44.37 -14.62
CA SER A 11 -0.33 -43.18 -14.32
C SER A 11 0.59 -42.15 -13.65
N PRO A 12 0.72 -40.92 -14.18
CA PRO A 12 1.51 -39.92 -13.53
C PRO A 12 0.83 -39.57 -12.22
N PHE A 13 1.56 -39.81 -11.14
CA PHE A 13 1.39 -39.16 -9.85
C PHE A 13 0.72 -37.79 -10.02
N LEU A 14 -0.50 -37.67 -9.49
CA LEU A 14 -1.07 -36.39 -9.11
C LEU A 14 -0.15 -35.79 -8.05
N LEU A 15 0.91 -35.13 -8.50
CA LEU A 15 1.61 -34.14 -7.71
C LEU A 15 0.61 -33.00 -7.53
N ALA A 16 -0.21 -33.13 -6.50
CA ALA A 16 -0.68 -31.97 -5.77
C ALA A 16 0.58 -31.19 -5.40
N MET A 17 0.96 -30.23 -6.23
CA MET A 17 1.91 -29.21 -5.84
C MET A 17 1.23 -28.49 -4.70
N SER A 18 1.50 -28.94 -3.48
CA SER A 18 1.36 -28.12 -2.31
C SER A 18 2.16 -26.87 -2.63
N SER A 19 1.46 -25.80 -2.96
CA SER A 19 2.02 -24.46 -3.06
C SER A 19 2.47 -24.11 -1.64
N PHE A 20 3.63 -24.66 -1.25
CA PHE A 20 4.38 -24.16 -0.13
C PHE A 20 4.71 -22.73 -0.52
N SER A 21 3.90 -21.80 -0.01
CA SER A 21 4.17 -20.39 -0.03
C SER A 21 5.57 -20.25 0.58
N MET A 22 6.56 -19.99 -0.28
CA MET A 22 7.95 -19.77 0.13
C MET A 22 8.05 -18.37 0.73
N ALA A 23 7.41 -18.19 1.88
CA ALA A 23 7.66 -17.07 2.81
C ALA A 23 9.12 -16.67 2.73
N CYS A 24 9.40 -15.37 2.64
CA CYS A 24 10.71 -14.83 2.28
C CYS A 24 11.87 -15.68 2.86
N MET A 25 12.45 -16.60 2.07
CA MET A 25 13.40 -17.60 2.57
C MET A 25 14.68 -16.97 3.12
N LYS A 26 14.89 -15.69 2.81
CA LYS A 26 15.97 -14.85 3.35
C LYS A 26 15.75 -14.43 4.81
N ASP A 27 14.55 -14.57 5.34
CA ASP A 27 14.27 -14.37 6.76
C ASP A 27 14.41 -15.71 7.50
N PRO A 28 15.02 -15.74 8.71
CA PRO A 28 15.07 -16.93 9.56
C PRO A 28 13.68 -17.51 9.77
N GLU A 29 13.57 -18.84 9.86
CA GLU A 29 12.27 -19.53 9.97
C GLU A 29 11.42 -19.04 11.13
N VAL A 30 12.03 -18.84 12.29
CA VAL A 30 11.38 -18.28 13.48
C VAL A 30 10.75 -16.91 13.18
N ILE A 31 11.48 -16.03 12.48
CA ILE A 31 10.98 -14.71 12.07
C ILE A 31 9.85 -14.87 11.05
N ARG A 32 9.97 -15.78 10.07
CA ARG A 32 8.91 -16.01 9.07
C ARG A 32 7.60 -16.42 9.71
N ASN A 33 7.65 -17.33 10.68
CA ASN A 33 6.46 -17.80 11.39
C ASN A 33 5.83 -16.65 12.19
N GLN A 34 6.64 -15.89 12.94
CA GLN A 34 6.14 -14.72 13.67
C GLN A 34 5.52 -13.66 12.74
N VAL A 35 6.10 -13.43 11.55
CA VAL A 35 5.55 -12.49 10.57
C VAL A 35 4.19 -12.97 10.05
N LYS A 36 4.08 -14.23 9.62
CA LYS A 36 2.82 -14.80 9.14
C LYS A 36 1.74 -14.73 10.21
N ASP A 37 2.08 -15.12 11.44
CA ASP A 37 1.16 -15.06 12.58
C ASP A 37 0.68 -13.64 12.84
N ALA A 38 1.57 -12.65 12.81
CA ALA A 38 1.16 -11.25 12.98
C ALA A 38 0.26 -10.77 11.84
N ILE A 39 0.54 -11.12 10.58
CA ILE A 39 -0.32 -10.76 9.43
C ILE A 39 -1.74 -11.34 9.64
N ILE A 40 -1.84 -12.59 10.07
CA ILE A 40 -3.12 -13.26 10.35
C ILE A 40 -3.84 -12.60 11.52
N LYS A 41 -3.16 -12.37 12.66
CA LYS A 41 -3.74 -11.73 13.85
C LYS A 41 -4.26 -10.31 13.57
N ASN A 42 -3.68 -9.62 12.61
CA ASN A 42 -4.11 -8.29 12.14
C ASN A 42 -5.15 -8.35 11.01
N GLU A 43 -5.73 -9.52 10.73
CA GLU A 43 -6.77 -9.74 9.69
C GLU A 43 -6.31 -9.40 8.26
N LEU A 44 -5.02 -9.54 7.97
CA LEU A 44 -4.42 -9.23 6.67
C LEU A 44 -4.07 -10.48 5.84
N GLU A 45 -4.45 -11.69 6.27
CA GLU A 45 -4.08 -12.94 5.59
C GLU A 45 -4.53 -12.99 4.12
N LYS A 46 -5.72 -12.44 3.81
CA LYS A 46 -6.31 -12.50 2.47
C LYS A 46 -5.93 -11.31 1.60
N THR A 47 -4.99 -10.50 2.05
CA THR A 47 -4.62 -9.24 1.39
C THR A 47 -3.32 -9.33 0.60
N LYS A 48 -3.01 -8.32 -0.21
CA LYS A 48 -1.69 -8.24 -0.87
C LYS A 48 -0.53 -8.26 0.13
N VAL A 49 -0.67 -7.76 1.37
CA VAL A 49 0.40 -7.83 2.39
C VAL A 49 0.92 -9.26 2.57
N MET A 50 0.03 -10.24 2.78
CA MET A 50 0.42 -11.64 2.93
C MET A 50 1.12 -12.13 1.67
N SER A 51 0.48 -11.99 0.51
CA SER A 51 1.05 -12.48 -0.75
C SER A 51 2.40 -11.82 -1.10
N MET A 52 2.60 -10.54 -0.78
CA MET A 52 3.86 -9.85 -1.02
C MET A 52 4.95 -10.35 -0.08
N TYR A 53 4.64 -10.66 1.18
CA TYR A 53 5.59 -11.29 2.10
C TYR A 53 5.96 -12.71 1.63
N GLU A 54 4.97 -13.49 1.22
CA GLU A 54 5.15 -14.85 0.71
C GLU A 54 5.95 -14.91 -0.59
N ASN A 55 5.96 -13.83 -1.37
CA ASN A 55 6.73 -13.74 -2.62
C ASN A 55 8.01 -12.92 -2.49
N CYS A 56 8.55 -12.75 -1.27
CA CYS A 56 9.76 -11.97 -0.99
C CYS A 56 9.72 -10.50 -1.47
N LYS A 57 8.54 -9.92 -1.72
CA LYS A 57 8.38 -8.52 -2.11
C LYS A 57 8.34 -7.62 -0.88
N LEU A 58 7.90 -8.14 0.26
CA LEU A 58 8.08 -7.52 1.58
C LEU A 58 9.07 -8.36 2.40
N ARG A 59 9.89 -7.69 3.22
CA ARG A 59 10.85 -8.34 4.12
C ARG A 59 10.81 -7.75 5.51
N ALA A 60 10.94 -8.61 6.53
CA ALA A 60 11.01 -8.16 7.91
C ALA A 60 12.31 -7.40 8.20
N ASN A 61 12.19 -6.33 8.99
CA ASN A 61 13.34 -5.72 9.64
C ASN A 61 13.78 -6.63 10.81
N VAL A 62 14.91 -7.32 10.63
CA VAL A 62 15.44 -8.26 11.63
C VAL A 62 16.19 -7.57 12.78
N LYS A 63 16.47 -6.27 12.67
CA LYS A 63 17.19 -5.53 13.70
C LYS A 63 16.35 -5.46 14.98
N ASP A 64 16.92 -5.95 16.08
CA ASP A 64 16.30 -6.01 17.41
C ASP A 64 14.90 -6.68 17.41
N PHE A 65 14.64 -7.58 16.46
CA PHE A 65 13.30 -8.14 16.20
C PHE A 65 12.63 -8.72 17.45
N GLU A 66 13.38 -9.47 18.27
CA GLU A 66 12.87 -10.08 19.51
C GLU A 66 12.50 -9.05 20.60
N LYS A 67 13.13 -7.86 20.59
CA LYS A 67 12.84 -6.79 21.56
C LYS A 67 11.65 -5.92 21.16
N ARG A 68 11.17 -6.04 19.91
CA ARG A 68 10.09 -5.23 19.37
C ARG A 68 8.73 -5.88 19.63
N ASN A 69 7.76 -5.04 19.99
CA ASN A 69 6.33 -5.42 20.06
C ASN A 69 5.63 -5.36 18.70
N ASP A 70 6.34 -4.96 17.65
CA ASP A 70 5.85 -4.88 16.29
C ASP A 70 6.78 -5.55 15.28
N ILE A 71 6.20 -5.88 14.14
CA ILE A 71 6.85 -6.38 12.95
C ILE A 71 6.81 -5.27 11.92
N GLU A 72 8.00 -4.84 11.51
CA GLU A 72 8.18 -3.89 10.43
C GLU A 72 8.55 -4.65 9.16
N LEU A 73 7.74 -4.49 8.11
CA LEU A 73 7.99 -5.02 6.78
C LEU A 73 8.27 -3.88 5.82
N ASN A 74 9.40 -3.97 5.11
CA ASN A 74 9.77 -3.02 4.08
C ASN A 74 9.64 -3.67 2.71
N LYS A 75 9.18 -2.90 1.71
CA LYS A 75 9.31 -3.29 0.31
C LYS A 75 10.78 -3.57 0.00
N VAL A 76 11.04 -4.71 -0.61
CA VAL A 76 12.35 -4.98 -1.20
C VAL A 76 12.52 -4.02 -2.37
N LYS A 77 13.51 -3.13 -2.27
CA LYS A 77 13.77 -2.09 -3.26
C LYS A 77 14.15 -2.73 -4.59
N ASP A 78 13.42 -2.35 -5.63
CA ASP A 78 13.73 -2.70 -7.01
C ASP A 78 14.52 -1.55 -7.70
N SER A 79 14.56 -0.34 -7.10
CA SER A 79 15.31 0.85 -7.58
C SER A 79 15.88 1.68 -6.41
N GLN A 80 16.81 2.60 -6.72
CA GLN A 80 17.49 3.50 -5.76
C GLN A 80 16.77 4.84 -5.53
N ASP A 81 15.54 5.01 -6.00
CA ASP A 81 14.87 6.32 -5.93
C ASP A 81 14.74 6.85 -4.50
N PRO A 82 14.80 8.18 -4.30
CA PRO A 82 14.65 8.76 -2.97
C PRO A 82 13.26 8.45 -2.42
N GLU A 83 13.23 8.02 -1.15
CA GLU A 83 11.97 7.70 -0.46
C GLU A 83 11.13 8.97 -0.22
N ASP A 84 11.79 10.10 0.05
CA ASP A 84 11.18 11.41 0.22
C ASP A 84 11.56 12.33 -0.95
N SER A 85 10.61 13.11 -1.46
CA SER A 85 10.85 14.08 -2.54
C SER A 85 10.03 15.36 -2.37
N ASN A 86 10.43 16.43 -3.03
CA ASN A 86 9.61 17.64 -3.16
C ASN A 86 8.49 17.39 -4.17
N MET A 87 7.34 18.06 -4.01
CA MET A 87 6.17 17.81 -4.87
C MET A 87 6.48 18.00 -6.37
N GLU A 88 7.24 19.03 -6.72
CA GLU A 88 7.67 19.36 -8.09
C GLU A 88 8.44 18.24 -8.79
N ASN A 89 9.17 17.42 -8.02
CA ASN A 89 10.01 16.35 -8.53
C ASN A 89 9.48 14.96 -8.15
N ALA A 90 8.31 14.88 -7.51
CA ALA A 90 7.81 13.63 -6.98
C ALA A 90 7.24 12.74 -8.09
N LYS A 91 7.82 11.55 -8.25
CA LYS A 91 7.20 10.44 -8.99
C LYS A 91 6.35 9.55 -8.09
N TYR A 92 6.72 9.45 -6.82
CA TYR A 92 6.04 8.63 -5.83
C TYR A 92 5.31 9.50 -4.81
N TRP A 93 4.08 9.11 -4.52
CA TRP A 93 3.24 9.70 -3.51
C TRP A 93 2.81 8.62 -2.53
N TYR A 94 2.61 8.98 -1.27
CA TYR A 94 2.42 8.03 -0.20
C TYR A 94 1.21 8.38 0.66
N ARG A 95 0.57 7.33 1.16
CA ARG A 95 -0.48 7.43 2.17
C ARG A 95 -0.34 6.30 3.18
N GLY A 96 -0.24 6.68 4.46
CA GLY A 96 -0.43 5.76 5.57
C GLY A 96 -1.91 5.48 5.78
N MET A 97 -2.28 4.21 5.72
CA MET A 97 -3.63 3.69 5.94
C MET A 97 -3.66 2.82 7.20
N ASP A 98 -4.81 2.78 7.86
CA ASP A 98 -5.11 1.75 8.84
C ASP A 98 -5.57 0.45 8.15
N GLN A 99 -5.85 -0.59 8.94
CA GLN A 99 -6.31 -1.87 8.38
C GLN A 99 -7.63 -1.78 7.62
N TYR A 100 -8.55 -0.92 8.02
CA TYR A 100 -9.90 -0.86 7.46
C TYR A 100 -9.87 -0.16 6.10
N GLU A 101 -9.18 0.97 6.02
CA GLU A 101 -8.96 1.68 4.77
C GLU A 101 -8.17 0.79 3.80
N TYR A 102 -7.08 0.16 4.26
CA TYR A 102 -6.27 -0.71 3.42
C TYR A 102 -7.06 -1.91 2.88
N ARG A 103 -7.82 -2.61 3.73
CA ARG A 103 -8.65 -3.74 3.28
C ARG A 103 -9.71 -3.30 2.28
N SER A 104 -10.25 -2.10 2.44
CA SER A 104 -11.21 -1.52 1.49
C SER A 104 -10.55 -1.18 0.15
N LEU A 105 -9.27 -0.79 0.14
CA LEU A 105 -8.48 -0.61 -1.08
C LEU A 105 -8.18 -1.95 -1.76
N ASP A 106 -7.74 -2.94 -0.97
CA ASP A 106 -7.26 -4.24 -1.44
C ASP A 106 -8.38 -5.25 -1.80
N ASP A 107 -9.64 -4.95 -1.46
CA ASP A 107 -10.78 -5.84 -1.75
C ASP A 107 -10.90 -6.12 -3.25
N LYS A 108 -10.46 -7.31 -3.67
CA LYS A 108 -10.41 -7.77 -5.05
C LYS A 108 -11.77 -7.80 -5.74
N LYS A 109 -12.87 -7.85 -5.00
CA LYS A 109 -14.22 -7.90 -5.56
C LYS A 109 -14.87 -6.52 -5.70
N LYS A 110 -14.42 -5.55 -4.90
CA LYS A 110 -15.09 -4.24 -4.79
C LYS A 110 -14.26 -3.08 -5.29
N ASN A 111 -12.95 -3.15 -5.17
CA ASN A 111 -12.09 -1.98 -5.38
C ASN A 111 -10.79 -2.34 -6.09
N ASN A 112 -10.08 -3.38 -5.65
CA ASN A 112 -8.87 -3.87 -6.31
C ASN A 112 -7.85 -2.75 -6.66
N TYR A 113 -7.61 -1.82 -5.72
CA TYR A 113 -6.74 -0.66 -5.89
C TYR A 113 -7.20 0.41 -6.89
N GLU A 114 -8.45 0.43 -7.31
CA GLU A 114 -8.96 1.42 -8.28
C GLU A 114 -9.42 2.73 -7.63
N ARG A 115 -9.62 2.75 -6.30
CA ARG A 115 -10.13 3.93 -5.58
C ARG A 115 -9.60 4.02 -4.15
N VAL A 116 -9.14 5.19 -3.75
CA VAL A 116 -8.94 5.53 -2.33
C VAL A 116 -10.27 5.95 -1.72
N VAL A 117 -10.79 5.16 -0.78
CA VAL A 117 -12.17 5.31 -0.27
C VAL A 117 -12.41 6.58 0.55
N CYS A 118 -11.38 7.09 1.23
CA CYS A 118 -11.48 8.30 2.04
C CYS A 118 -11.85 9.56 1.23
N VAL A 119 -11.67 9.54 -0.10
CA VAL A 119 -12.01 10.68 -0.97
C VAL A 119 -13.49 11.06 -0.83
N THR A 120 -14.35 10.06 -0.63
CA THR A 120 -15.80 10.23 -0.55
C THR A 120 -16.34 10.28 0.87
N GLU A 121 -15.53 9.97 1.89
CA GLU A 121 -15.98 9.88 3.28
C GLU A 121 -16.00 11.25 3.96
N GLU A 122 -17.15 11.62 4.50
CA GLU A 122 -17.31 12.87 5.25
C GLU A 122 -16.48 12.87 6.53
N LYS A 123 -15.75 13.97 6.77
CA LYS A 123 -14.90 14.20 7.96
C LYS A 123 -13.64 13.32 8.05
N SER A 124 -13.31 12.53 7.02
CA SER A 124 -12.03 11.81 6.97
C SER A 124 -10.93 12.72 6.40
N TYR A 125 -9.73 12.70 7.01
CA TYR A 125 -8.56 13.29 6.37
C TYR A 125 -8.08 12.33 5.27
N CYS A 126 -8.21 12.77 4.03
CA CYS A 126 -7.77 12.04 2.86
C CYS A 126 -6.65 12.82 2.20
N GLY A 127 -5.40 12.48 2.52
CA GLY A 127 -4.22 13.16 2.01
C GLY A 127 -3.18 12.19 1.46
N ILE A 128 -2.40 12.68 0.50
CA ILE A 128 -1.20 12.06 -0.06
C ILE A 128 -0.02 13.03 0.05
N THR A 129 1.19 12.51 0.20
CA THR A 129 2.41 13.31 0.31
C THR A 129 3.57 12.64 -0.43
N PRO A 130 4.53 13.38 -1.01
CA PRO A 130 5.76 12.79 -1.53
C PRO A 130 6.78 12.44 -0.42
N GLN A 131 6.44 12.66 0.85
CA GLN A 131 7.27 12.35 2.02
C GLN A 131 6.87 10.97 2.59
N PHE A 132 7.58 9.93 2.19
CA PHE A 132 7.40 8.57 2.72
C PHE A 132 7.60 8.52 4.24
N THR A 133 8.64 9.17 4.76
CA THR A 133 8.98 9.15 6.19
C THR A 133 7.80 9.64 7.03
N TYR A 134 7.11 10.68 6.59
CA TYR A 134 5.88 11.14 7.21
C TYR A 134 4.74 10.13 7.10
N ALA A 135 4.45 9.67 5.87
CA ALA A 135 3.33 8.78 5.60
C ALA A 135 3.41 7.47 6.40
N LYS A 136 4.63 6.96 6.60
CA LYS A 136 4.94 5.79 7.43
C LYS A 136 4.60 6.00 8.91
N ILE A 137 4.88 7.18 9.46
CA ILE A 137 4.78 7.45 10.90
C ILE A 137 3.35 7.87 11.29
N TYR A 138 2.64 8.58 10.41
CA TYR A 138 1.35 9.22 10.73
C TYR A 138 0.17 8.73 9.89
N PRO A 139 -0.19 7.42 9.90
CA PRO A 139 -1.50 7.03 9.39
C PRO A 139 -2.58 7.75 10.20
N LYS A 140 -3.63 8.22 9.53
CA LYS A 140 -4.80 8.83 10.19
C LYS A 140 -5.83 7.75 10.49
N PRO A 141 -6.59 7.87 11.61
CA PRO A 141 -7.55 6.84 11.97
C PRO A 141 -8.74 6.91 11.02
N SER A 142 -9.32 5.76 10.67
CA SER A 142 -10.66 5.72 10.06
C SER A 142 -11.68 6.47 10.93
N PRO A 143 -12.74 7.05 10.35
CA PRO A 143 -13.78 7.74 11.09
C PRO A 143 -14.27 6.95 12.31
N GLY A 144 -14.25 7.57 13.49
CA GLY A 144 -14.69 6.95 14.75
C GLY A 144 -13.63 6.14 15.53
N LYS A 145 -12.35 6.15 15.12
CA LYS A 145 -11.25 5.47 15.86
C LYS A 145 -10.32 6.46 16.58
N SER A 146 -9.73 6.03 17.69
CA SER A 146 -8.80 6.85 18.50
C SER A 146 -7.56 7.25 17.69
N LYS A 147 -7.05 8.46 17.93
CA LYS A 147 -5.79 8.98 17.35
C LYS A 147 -4.54 8.33 17.97
N ASP A 148 -4.68 7.69 19.12
CA ASP A 148 -3.56 7.07 19.82
C ASP A 148 -3.17 5.76 19.17
N ARG A 149 -2.08 5.79 18.40
CA ARG A 149 -1.36 4.62 17.86
C ARG A 149 -2.25 3.70 17.02
N ILE A 150 -2.67 4.20 15.86
CA ILE A 150 -3.22 3.35 14.79
C ILE A 150 -2.17 2.32 14.42
N LYS A 151 -2.42 1.07 14.79
CA LYS A 151 -1.73 -0.10 14.28
C LYS A 151 -2.81 -1.15 13.93
N PRO A 152 -2.65 -1.92 12.85
CA PRO A 152 -1.50 -1.91 11.95
C PRO A 152 -1.45 -0.66 11.06
N LYS A 153 -0.24 -0.32 10.58
CA LYS A 153 0.02 0.78 9.65
C LYS A 153 0.42 0.20 8.32
N ILE A 154 -0.28 0.56 7.25
CA ILE A 154 0.03 0.12 5.89
C ILE A 154 0.26 1.35 5.03
N THR A 155 1.48 1.56 4.55
CA THR A 155 1.77 2.66 3.63
C THR A 155 1.64 2.19 2.21
N ILE A 156 0.76 2.84 1.47
CA ILE A 156 0.59 2.66 0.03
C ILE A 156 1.42 3.69 -0.69
N ARG A 157 2.20 3.23 -1.67
CA ARG A 157 2.88 4.06 -2.66
C ARG A 157 2.02 4.14 -3.90
N PHE A 158 1.88 5.35 -4.42
CA PHE A 158 1.24 5.70 -5.66
C PHE A 158 2.33 6.17 -6.63
N ASN A 159 2.53 5.43 -7.71
CA ASN A 159 3.51 5.71 -8.74
C ASN A 159 2.83 6.43 -9.91
N THR A 160 3.35 7.58 -10.30
CA THR A 160 2.89 8.36 -11.47
C THR A 160 3.70 8.01 -12.73
N GLU A 161 3.19 8.44 -13.89
CA GLU A 161 3.84 8.20 -15.20
C GLU A 161 5.28 8.74 -15.22
N GLU A 162 5.47 9.97 -14.74
CA GLU A 162 6.77 10.65 -14.69
C GLU A 162 6.94 11.48 -13.42
N HIS A 163 8.16 11.98 -13.19
CA HIS A 163 8.47 12.87 -12.07
C HIS A 163 7.74 14.20 -12.22
N GLY A 164 7.15 14.70 -11.14
CA GLY A 164 6.47 16.00 -11.13
C GLY A 164 5.09 16.00 -11.81
N TRP A 165 4.68 14.88 -12.41
CA TRP A 165 3.43 14.76 -13.17
C TRP A 165 2.21 15.27 -12.40
N LEU A 166 2.03 14.78 -11.16
CA LEU A 166 0.88 15.11 -10.33
C LEU A 166 0.92 16.58 -9.89
N TYR A 167 2.10 17.11 -9.60
CA TYR A 167 2.26 18.52 -9.24
C TYR A 167 2.01 19.45 -10.44
N ASN A 168 2.52 19.11 -11.61
CA ASN A 168 2.28 19.87 -12.84
C ASN A 168 0.78 19.94 -13.16
N ASP A 169 0.06 18.83 -13.02
CA ASP A 169 -1.36 18.82 -13.26
C ASP A 169 -2.14 19.60 -12.19
N PHE A 170 -1.98 19.24 -10.91
CA PHE A 170 -2.73 19.85 -9.82
C PHE A 170 -2.37 21.32 -9.64
N ASN A 171 -1.09 21.63 -9.42
CA ASN A 171 -0.67 23.01 -9.13
C ASN A 171 -0.43 23.81 -10.42
N GLY A 172 0.33 23.26 -11.37
CA GLY A 172 0.76 23.98 -12.57
C GLY A 172 -0.40 24.36 -13.49
N LYS A 173 -1.30 23.42 -13.80
CA LYS A 173 -2.43 23.65 -14.71
C LYS A 173 -3.69 24.12 -13.98
N HIS A 174 -4.00 23.49 -12.85
CA HIS A 174 -5.28 23.69 -12.17
C HIS A 174 -5.19 24.56 -10.90
N GLY A 175 -4.03 25.14 -10.59
CA GLY A 175 -3.86 26.09 -9.48
C GLY A 175 -4.14 25.50 -8.09
N CYS A 176 -4.17 24.17 -7.97
CA CYS A 176 -4.44 23.48 -6.71
C CYS A 176 -3.24 23.62 -5.77
N GLU A 177 -3.29 24.60 -4.87
CA GLU A 177 -2.25 24.81 -3.87
C GLU A 177 -2.18 23.64 -2.88
N GLY A 178 -1.03 22.96 -2.85
CA GLY A 178 -0.70 21.98 -1.83
C GLY A 178 -0.67 22.61 -0.44
N LYS A 179 -0.88 21.80 0.60
CA LYS A 179 -0.69 22.26 1.98
C LYS A 179 0.70 21.91 2.45
N THR A 180 1.40 22.91 2.99
CA THR A 180 2.65 22.70 3.73
C THR A 180 2.35 22.82 5.22
N GLU A 181 2.45 21.72 5.96
CA GLU A 181 2.32 21.69 7.42
C GLU A 181 3.58 21.05 8.00
N ALA A 182 4.17 21.65 9.04
CA ALA A 182 5.39 21.14 9.70
C ALA A 182 6.59 20.84 8.76
N GLY A 183 6.70 21.57 7.64
CA GLY A 183 7.77 21.37 6.64
C GLY A 183 7.46 20.32 5.58
N GLU A 184 6.27 19.72 5.61
CA GLU A 184 5.87 18.66 4.69
C GLU A 184 4.75 19.14 3.78
N SER A 185 4.89 18.85 2.49
CA SER A 185 3.89 19.24 1.52
C SER A 185 2.96 18.07 1.17
N SER A 186 1.67 18.34 1.02
CA SER A 186 0.66 17.31 0.78
C SER A 186 -0.51 17.82 -0.06
N TYR A 187 -1.22 16.89 -0.71
CA TYR A 187 -2.51 17.16 -1.32
C TYR A 187 -3.63 16.50 -0.52
N GLY A 188 -4.62 17.28 -0.14
CA GLY A 188 -5.87 16.80 0.47
C GLY A 188 -6.86 16.41 -0.62
N LEU A 189 -7.02 15.11 -0.84
CA LEU A 189 -7.93 14.50 -1.82
C LEU A 189 -9.41 14.56 -1.40
N GLY A 190 -9.72 14.80 -0.13
CA GLY A 190 -11.11 14.87 0.35
C GLY A 190 -11.86 16.11 -0.14
N LYS A 191 -13.20 16.10 -0.04
CA LYS A 191 -14.09 17.20 -0.50
C LYS A 191 -13.72 18.59 0.01
N GLN A 192 -13.22 18.70 1.24
CA GLN A 192 -12.82 19.98 1.86
C GLN A 192 -11.30 20.27 1.78
N GLY A 193 -10.55 19.45 1.04
CA GLY A 193 -9.10 19.52 0.93
C GLY A 193 -8.62 20.55 -0.09
N THR A 194 -7.60 20.18 -0.86
CA THR A 194 -6.90 21.04 -1.83
C THR A 194 -7.82 21.52 -2.96
N SER A 195 -8.93 20.81 -3.26
CA SER A 195 -9.91 21.24 -4.27
C SER A 195 -10.42 22.69 -4.09
N LYS A 196 -10.34 23.26 -2.88
CA LYS A 196 -10.79 24.64 -2.62
C LYS A 196 -9.94 25.73 -3.28
N SER A 197 -8.63 25.50 -3.44
CA SER A 197 -7.71 26.46 -4.06
C SER A 197 -7.62 26.30 -5.58
N CYS A 198 -8.09 25.17 -6.11
CA CYS A 198 -8.07 24.91 -7.55
C CYS A 198 -8.95 25.87 -8.36
N ASP A 199 -8.75 25.84 -9.67
CA ASP A 199 -9.65 26.40 -10.67
C ASP A 199 -11.09 25.81 -10.57
N GLU A 200 -12.01 26.40 -11.33
CA GLU A 200 -13.43 26.02 -11.27
C GLU A 200 -13.69 24.58 -11.72
N GLU A 201 -12.87 24.03 -12.62
CA GLU A 201 -13.02 22.65 -13.07
C GLU A 201 -12.69 21.68 -11.94
N TYR A 202 -11.51 21.80 -11.34
CA TYR A 202 -11.03 20.88 -10.30
C TYR A 202 -11.70 21.14 -8.96
N LYS A 203 -12.18 22.35 -8.71
CA LYS A 203 -13.05 22.66 -7.57
C LYS A 203 -14.39 21.94 -7.68
N ARG A 204 -14.99 21.90 -8.88
CA ARG A 204 -16.26 21.20 -9.15
C ARG A 204 -16.09 19.68 -9.14
N LEU A 205 -15.05 19.16 -9.78
CA LEU A 205 -14.79 17.71 -9.84
C LEU A 205 -14.29 17.16 -8.51
N GLY A 206 -13.45 17.91 -7.81
CA GLY A 206 -12.69 17.48 -6.64
C GLY A 206 -11.46 16.67 -7.03
N ILE A 207 -10.27 17.10 -6.60
CA ILE A 207 -9.00 16.48 -7.02
C ILE A 207 -8.88 15.01 -6.63
N GLY A 208 -9.55 14.57 -5.55
CA GLY A 208 -9.56 13.16 -5.17
C GLY A 208 -10.35 12.28 -6.14
N ASN A 209 -11.40 12.82 -6.77
CA ASN A 209 -12.15 12.10 -7.78
C ASN A 209 -11.34 11.98 -9.07
N VAL A 210 -10.60 13.04 -9.42
CA VAL A 210 -9.62 13.02 -10.52
C VAL A 210 -8.53 11.99 -10.24
N PHE A 211 -7.96 11.99 -9.03
CA PHE A 211 -6.97 11.02 -8.59
C PHE A 211 -7.48 9.58 -8.69
N ASN A 212 -8.69 9.30 -8.20
CA ASN A 212 -9.30 7.97 -8.29
C ASN A 212 -9.56 7.54 -9.73
N LYS A 213 -9.94 8.46 -10.62
CA LYS A 213 -10.08 8.17 -12.05
C LYS A 213 -8.75 7.75 -12.66
N TRP A 214 -7.65 8.42 -12.33
CA TRP A 214 -6.32 8.00 -12.81
C TRP A 214 -5.86 6.68 -12.22
N LEU A 215 -6.27 6.37 -10.99
CA LEU A 215 -6.00 5.10 -10.33
C LEU A 215 -6.73 3.95 -11.04
N SER A 216 -8.01 4.13 -11.37
CA SER A 216 -8.79 3.13 -12.10
C SER A 216 -8.38 2.98 -13.58
N GLU A 217 -7.91 4.06 -14.21
CA GLU A 217 -7.33 4.03 -15.56
C GLU A 217 -5.89 3.46 -15.60
N GLY A 218 -5.27 3.21 -14.44
CA GLY A 218 -3.91 2.68 -14.35
C GLY A 218 -2.79 3.69 -14.64
N LYS A 219 -3.12 4.98 -14.79
CA LYS A 219 -2.13 6.08 -14.92
C LYS A 219 -1.38 6.33 -13.62
N ILE A 220 -2.04 6.07 -12.50
CA ILE A 220 -1.41 5.97 -11.19
C ILE A 220 -1.49 4.51 -10.75
N GLN A 221 -0.36 3.95 -10.35
CA GLN A 221 -0.28 2.57 -9.85
C GLN A 221 -0.11 2.57 -8.34
N ALA A 222 -0.92 1.78 -7.64
CA ALA A 222 -0.85 1.65 -6.19
C ALA A 222 -0.23 0.33 -5.75
N GLU A 223 0.65 0.37 -4.75
CA GLU A 223 1.25 -0.82 -4.16
C GLU A 223 1.55 -0.66 -2.67
N VAL A 224 1.62 -1.78 -1.95
CA VAL A 224 2.08 -1.77 -0.55
C VAL A 224 3.59 -1.54 -0.52
N TYR A 225 4.01 -0.48 0.17
CA TYR A 225 5.41 -0.10 0.27
C TYR A 225 6.02 -0.35 1.65
N TYR A 226 5.21 -0.20 2.71
CA TYR A 226 5.65 -0.38 4.09
C TYR A 226 4.51 -0.90 4.96
N VAL A 227 4.83 -1.76 5.93
CA VAL A 227 3.86 -2.30 6.88
C VAL A 227 4.44 -2.31 8.29
N LEU A 228 3.67 -1.87 9.29
CA LEU A 228 3.99 -2.00 10.70
C LEU A 228 2.84 -2.70 11.43
N LEU A 229 3.07 -3.92 11.90
CA LEU A 229 2.07 -4.78 12.51
C LEU A 229 2.38 -4.96 14.00
N PRO A 230 1.44 -4.78 14.94
CA PRO A 230 1.55 -5.35 16.28
C PRO A 230 1.73 -6.86 16.18
N LYS A 231 2.67 -7.43 16.94
CA LYS A 231 2.77 -8.89 17.09
C LYS A 231 1.52 -9.48 17.74
N ASP A 232 0.99 -8.74 18.72
CA ASP A 232 -0.23 -9.06 19.45
C ASP A 232 -1.18 -7.85 19.46
N PRO A 233 -2.06 -7.71 18.46
CA PRO A 233 -3.04 -6.64 18.42
C PRO A 233 -4.05 -6.82 19.57
N LYS A 234 -4.31 -5.74 20.32
CA LYS A 234 -5.41 -5.74 21.29
C LYS A 234 -6.73 -5.71 20.51
N LYS A 235 -7.60 -6.69 20.78
CA LYS A 235 -8.96 -6.77 20.20
C LYS A 235 -9.85 -5.68 20.76
#